data_AF-A0A955EVA1-F1
#
_entry.id   AF-A0A955EVA1-F1
#
_cell.length_a   1.000
_cell.length_b   1.000
_cell.length_c   1.000
_cell.angle_alpha   90.00
_cell.angle_beta   90.00
_cell.angle_gamma   90.00
#
_symmetry.space_group_name_H-M   'P 1'
#
loop_
_entity.id
_entity.type
_entity.pdbx_description
1 polymer ?
#
loop_
_entity_poly.entity_id
_entity_poly.type
_entity_poly.pdbx_seq_one_letter_code
_entity_poly.pdbx_strand_id
1 'polypeptide(L)'
;MIGAILDIAVRFRWAVIVLTVFAAIYGAMNLLRLPIDAVPDITNTQVQINTSAPALSPSQVETQVTFPIETGLAGIEGLEMTRSISRNGFSQVTAIFEEGTDIYFARQQVNERLAPIGASLPEGAEPTMGPISTGLGEVLMYTIEYEYPGGRDAPKGGRTGWQSNGSFITERGDRLDTEVAKAAYLRTVQDWVVAPLMRSIDGVAG
;
A
#
# COMPACT_ATOMS: atom_id res chain seq x y z
N MET A 1 46.63 20.76 -25.13
CA MET A 1 45.50 20.86 -24.18
C MET A 1 45.74 20.05 -22.91
N ILE A 2 45.94 18.73 -22.98
CA ILE A 2 46.22 17.89 -21.79
C ILE A 2 47.45 18.36 -21.00
N GLY A 3 48.56 18.71 -21.69
CA GLY A 3 49.77 19.23 -21.03
C GLY A 3 49.53 20.51 -20.22
N ALA A 4 48.71 21.43 -20.73
CA ALA A 4 48.36 22.67 -20.03
C ALA A 4 47.53 22.41 -18.76
N ILE A 5 46.62 21.43 -18.78
CA ILE A 5 45.83 21.02 -17.61
C ILE A 5 46.75 20.39 -16.54
N LEU A 6 47.70 19.56 -16.96
CA LEU A 6 48.71 18.96 -16.09
C LEU A 6 49.60 20.02 -15.44
N ASP A 7 50.12 20.96 -16.22
CA ASP A 7 50.96 22.05 -15.70
C ASP A 7 50.22 22.91 -14.67
N ILE A 8 48.94 23.23 -14.92
CA ILE A 8 48.08 23.96 -13.98
C ILE A 8 47.84 23.14 -12.71
N ALA A 9 47.54 21.84 -12.83
CA ALA A 9 47.29 20.96 -11.70
C ALA A 9 48.54 20.82 -10.79
N VAL A 10 49.74 20.71 -11.38
CA VAL A 10 51.01 20.60 -10.63
C VAL A 10 51.40 21.94 -10.01
N ARG A 11 51.19 23.05 -10.73
CA ARG A 11 51.49 24.41 -10.23
C ARG A 11 50.60 24.79 -9.04
N PHE A 12 49.31 24.45 -9.09
CA PHE A 12 48.33 24.73 -8.04
C PHE A 12 47.97 23.50 -7.21
N ARG A 13 48.97 22.65 -6.89
CA ARG A 13 48.77 21.36 -6.19
C ARG A 13 47.91 21.45 -4.91
N TRP A 14 48.04 22.54 -4.14
CA TRP A 14 47.26 22.75 -2.92
C TRP A 14 45.78 23.03 -3.22
N ALA A 15 45.48 23.79 -4.27
CA ALA A 15 44.12 24.03 -4.70
C ALA A 15 43.46 22.72 -5.17
N VAL A 16 44.21 21.87 -5.86
CA VAL A 16 43.74 20.53 -6.27
C VAL A 16 43.45 19.66 -5.04
N ILE A 17 44.33 19.63 -4.03
CA ILE A 17 44.08 18.87 -2.79
C ILE A 17 42.80 19.37 -2.10
N VAL A 18 42.65 20.68 -1.93
CA VAL A 18 41.47 21.28 -1.29
C VAL A 18 40.20 20.92 -2.06
N LEU A 19 40.22 21.02 -3.40
CA LEU A 19 39.08 20.70 -4.24
C LEU A 19 38.72 19.21 -4.15
N THR A 20 39.71 18.32 -4.15
CA THR A 20 39.51 16.88 -3.95
C THR A 20 38.92 16.57 -2.57
N VAL A 21 39.40 17.23 -1.51
CA VAL A 21 38.84 17.06 -0.16
C VAL A 21 37.39 17.54 -0.11
N PHE A 22 37.07 18.69 -0.70
CA PHE A 22 35.68 19.16 -0.81
C PHE A 22 34.80 18.18 -1.59
N ALA A 23 35.28 17.67 -2.73
CA ALA A 23 34.57 16.67 -3.51
C ALA A 23 34.35 15.36 -2.72
N ALA A 24 35.34 14.91 -1.96
CA ALA A 24 35.25 13.72 -1.11
C ALA A 24 34.25 13.92 0.04
N ILE A 25 34.28 15.07 0.72
CA ILE A 25 33.31 15.41 1.77
C ILE A 25 31.90 15.47 1.17
N TYR A 26 31.73 16.16 0.04
CA TYR A 26 30.44 16.25 -0.64
C TYR A 26 29.93 14.88 -1.09
N GLY A 27 30.80 14.04 -1.64
CA GLY A 27 30.48 12.65 -2.01
C GLY A 27 30.06 11.81 -0.80
N ALA A 28 30.80 11.89 0.31
CA ALA A 28 30.45 11.19 1.55
C ALA A 28 29.11 11.66 2.12
N MET A 29 28.84 12.97 2.09
CA MET A 29 27.54 13.52 2.53
C MET A 29 26.38 13.00 1.69
N ASN A 30 26.56 12.88 0.37
CA ASN A 30 25.52 12.33 -0.51
C ASN A 30 25.36 10.82 -0.36
N LEU A 31 26.47 10.09 -0.17
CA LEU A 31 26.42 8.64 0.05
C LEU A 31 25.60 8.28 1.30
N LEU A 32 25.69 9.09 2.36
CA LEU A 32 24.91 8.91 3.59
C LEU A 32 23.43 9.30 3.45
N ARG A 33 23.04 9.99 2.37
CA ARG A 33 21.67 10.45 2.12
C ARG A 33 20.99 9.68 0.98
N LEU A 34 21.72 8.80 0.31
CA LEU A 34 21.21 8.05 -0.85
C LEU A 34 20.21 7.01 -0.34
N PRO A 35 18.94 7.03 -0.82
CA PRO A 35 17.96 6.03 -0.44
C PRO A 35 18.41 4.66 -0.97
N ILE A 36 18.49 3.68 -0.07
CA ILE A 36 18.85 2.31 -0.42
C ILE A 36 17.59 1.47 -0.49
N ASP A 37 17.52 0.60 -1.51
CA ASP A 37 16.50 -0.43 -1.62
C ASP A 37 17.18 -1.78 -1.93
N ALA A 38 16.54 -2.87 -1.53
CA ALA A 38 17.07 -4.21 -1.69
C ALA A 38 17.07 -4.66 -3.16
N VAL A 39 16.06 -4.23 -3.92
CA VAL A 39 15.87 -4.53 -5.34
C VAL A 39 15.32 -3.31 -6.06
N PRO A 40 15.62 -3.13 -7.36
CA PRO A 40 14.94 -2.11 -8.15
C PRO A 40 13.45 -2.44 -8.27
N ASP A 41 12.61 -1.40 -8.34
CA ASP A 41 11.20 -1.58 -8.67
C ASP A 41 11.07 -2.08 -10.12
N ILE A 42 10.51 -3.27 -10.26
CA ILE A 42 10.25 -3.95 -11.53
C ILE A 42 8.75 -3.97 -11.88
N THR A 43 7.93 -3.27 -11.11
CA THR A 43 6.49 -3.24 -11.32
C THR A 43 6.11 -2.24 -12.39
N ASN A 44 5.11 -2.62 -13.20
CA ASN A 44 4.52 -1.77 -14.20
C ASN A 44 3.65 -0.68 -13.56
N THR A 45 3.46 0.45 -14.25
CA THR A 45 2.44 1.43 -13.87
C THR A 45 1.07 0.78 -13.99
N GLN A 46 0.36 0.64 -12.87
CA GLN A 46 -0.94 -0.01 -12.84
C GLN A 46 -1.92 0.68 -11.90
N VAL A 47 -3.18 0.64 -12.29
CA VAL A 47 -4.31 1.09 -11.48
C VAL A 47 -5.21 -0.11 -11.24
N GLN A 48 -5.42 -0.45 -9.98
CA GLN A 48 -6.34 -1.50 -9.58
C GLN A 48 -7.74 -0.90 -9.33
N ILE A 49 -8.76 -1.61 -9.78
CA ILE A 49 -10.17 -1.30 -9.56
C ILE A 49 -10.79 -2.53 -8.91
N ASN A 50 -11.37 -2.35 -7.73
CA ASN A 50 -12.00 -3.39 -6.95
C ASN A 50 -13.51 -3.10 -6.86
N THR A 51 -14.32 -4.10 -7.18
CA THR A 51 -15.79 -3.99 -7.15
C THR A 51 -16.36 -5.15 -6.35
N SER A 52 -17.09 -4.82 -5.29
CA SER A 52 -17.81 -5.81 -4.48
C SER A 52 -19.22 -5.98 -5.02
N ALA A 53 -19.66 -7.22 -5.28
CA ALA A 53 -20.99 -7.53 -5.77
C ALA A 53 -21.54 -8.83 -5.13
N PRO A 54 -21.76 -8.87 -3.79
CA PRO A 54 -21.91 -10.10 -3.00
C PRO A 54 -23.01 -11.07 -3.46
N ALA A 55 -24.02 -10.57 -4.17
CA ALA A 55 -25.17 -11.35 -4.65
C ALA A 55 -24.90 -12.11 -5.96
N LEU A 56 -23.76 -11.88 -6.64
CA LEU A 56 -23.48 -12.41 -7.96
C LEU A 56 -22.53 -13.61 -7.91
N SER A 57 -22.86 -14.64 -8.69
CA SER A 57 -21.95 -15.77 -8.96
C SER A 57 -20.77 -15.33 -9.84
N PRO A 58 -19.63 -16.05 -9.86
CA PRO A 58 -18.45 -15.64 -10.63
C PRO A 58 -18.71 -15.37 -12.12
N SER A 59 -19.57 -16.17 -12.77
CA SER A 59 -19.96 -15.96 -14.17
C SER A 59 -20.82 -14.70 -14.35
N GLN A 60 -21.69 -14.40 -13.39
CA GLN A 60 -22.47 -13.17 -13.40
C GLN A 60 -21.61 -11.94 -13.12
N VAL A 61 -20.66 -12.02 -12.20
CA VAL A 61 -19.67 -10.97 -11.94
C VAL A 61 -18.88 -10.67 -13.20
N GLU A 62 -18.40 -11.70 -13.90
CA GLU A 62 -17.67 -11.53 -15.16
C GLU A 62 -18.48 -10.75 -16.19
N THR A 63 -19.70 -11.20 -16.48
CA THR A 63 -20.51 -10.62 -17.56
C THR A 63 -21.12 -9.26 -17.20
N GLN A 64 -21.52 -9.06 -15.94
CA GLN A 64 -22.27 -7.87 -15.52
C GLN A 64 -21.40 -6.79 -14.86
N VAL A 65 -20.20 -7.13 -14.40
CA VAL A 65 -19.32 -6.19 -13.66
C VAL A 65 -17.98 -6.07 -14.34
N THR A 66 -17.22 -7.16 -14.43
CA THR A 66 -15.84 -7.14 -14.93
C THR A 66 -15.77 -6.69 -16.39
N PHE A 67 -16.54 -7.32 -17.28
CA PHE A 67 -16.51 -7.03 -18.71
C PHE A 67 -16.92 -5.58 -19.05
N PRO A 68 -17.99 -5.01 -18.45
CA PRO A 68 -18.30 -3.59 -18.61
C PRO A 68 -17.19 -2.64 -18.14
N ILE A 69 -16.51 -2.97 -17.03
CA ILE A 69 -15.38 -2.16 -16.53
C ILE A 69 -14.22 -2.22 -17.52
N GLU A 70 -13.80 -3.40 -17.97
CA GLU A 70 -12.71 -3.53 -18.95
C GLU A 70 -13.01 -2.79 -20.25
N THR A 71 -14.23 -2.96 -20.76
CA THR A 71 -14.65 -2.30 -22.01
C THR A 71 -14.73 -0.79 -21.86
N GLY A 72 -15.17 -0.30 -20.70
CA GLY A 72 -15.26 1.14 -20.42
C GLY A 72 -13.91 1.83 -20.21
N LEU A 73 -12.89 1.06 -19.80
CA LEU A 73 -11.51 1.52 -19.70
C LEU A 73 -10.78 1.50 -21.06
N ALA A 74 -11.29 0.75 -22.03
CA ALA A 74 -10.69 0.68 -23.36
C ALA A 74 -10.59 2.07 -24.01
N GLY A 75 -9.44 2.33 -24.64
CA GLY A 75 -9.16 3.59 -25.31
C GLY A 75 -8.73 4.73 -24.38
N ILE A 76 -8.43 4.45 -23.11
CA ILE A 76 -7.60 5.36 -22.30
C ILE A 76 -6.20 5.44 -22.94
N GLU A 77 -5.67 6.66 -23.07
CA GLU A 77 -4.32 6.89 -23.57
C GLU A 77 -3.27 6.25 -22.66
N GLY A 78 -2.31 5.55 -23.27
CA GLY A 78 -1.26 4.83 -22.56
C GLY A 78 -1.71 3.54 -21.88
N LEU A 79 -2.97 3.11 -22.02
CA LEU A 79 -3.42 1.80 -21.54
C LEU A 79 -2.89 0.71 -22.48
N GLU A 80 -2.01 -0.15 -21.97
CA GLU A 80 -1.43 -1.26 -22.73
C GLU A 80 -2.36 -2.48 -22.71
N MET A 81 -2.81 -2.87 -21.52
CA MET A 81 -3.73 -4.00 -21.36
C MET A 81 -4.52 -3.94 -20.04
N THR A 82 -5.61 -4.69 -19.98
CA THR A 82 -6.34 -4.96 -18.74
C THR A 82 -6.14 -6.41 -18.32
N ARG A 83 -6.04 -6.65 -17.01
CA ARG A 83 -6.06 -7.98 -16.42
C ARG A 83 -7.14 -8.03 -15.36
N SER A 84 -7.98 -9.04 -15.36
CA SER A 84 -9.06 -9.15 -14.39
C SER A 84 -9.16 -10.51 -13.72
N ILE A 85 -9.83 -10.50 -12.57
CA ILE A 85 -10.16 -11.67 -11.77
C ILE A 85 -11.61 -11.52 -11.30
N SER A 86 -12.46 -12.47 -11.69
CA SER A 86 -13.86 -12.56 -11.25
C SER A 86 -14.04 -13.73 -10.29
N ARG A 87 -14.48 -13.45 -9.07
CA ARG A 87 -14.73 -14.42 -8.00
C ARG A 87 -16.11 -14.21 -7.39
N ASN A 88 -16.51 -15.12 -6.50
CA ASN A 88 -17.82 -15.06 -5.86
C ASN A 88 -17.97 -13.72 -5.13
N GLY A 89 -18.88 -12.89 -5.61
CA GLY A 89 -19.15 -11.58 -5.05
C GLY A 89 -18.07 -10.51 -5.21
N PHE A 90 -17.05 -10.73 -6.05
CA PHE A 90 -15.91 -9.81 -6.16
C PHE A 90 -15.30 -9.79 -7.56
N SER A 91 -15.10 -8.59 -8.09
CA SER A 91 -14.35 -8.33 -9.33
C SER A 91 -13.13 -7.47 -9.01
N GLN A 92 -12.00 -7.83 -9.59
CA GLN A 92 -10.79 -7.02 -9.59
C GLN A 92 -10.30 -6.84 -11.02
N VAL A 93 -10.19 -5.59 -11.46
CA VAL A 93 -9.62 -5.22 -12.76
C VAL A 93 -8.36 -4.40 -12.51
N THR A 94 -7.26 -4.81 -13.13
CA THR A 94 -5.97 -4.11 -13.11
C THR A 94 -5.73 -3.54 -14.51
N ALA A 95 -5.77 -2.22 -14.61
CA ALA A 95 -5.39 -1.49 -15.81
C ALA A 95 -3.87 -1.29 -15.82
N ILE A 96 -3.18 -1.82 -16.82
CA ILE A 96 -1.73 -1.74 -16.99
C ILE A 96 -1.42 -0.69 -18.05
N PHE A 97 -0.61 0.28 -17.69
CA PHE A 97 -0.21 1.38 -18.55
C PHE A 97 1.21 1.19 -19.08
N GLU A 98 1.50 1.86 -20.20
CA GLU A 98 2.84 1.93 -20.79
C GLU A 98 3.87 2.43 -19.77
N GLU A 99 5.09 1.90 -19.89
CA GLU A 99 6.20 2.26 -19.02
C GLU A 99 6.51 3.77 -19.10
N GLY A 100 6.73 4.41 -17.95
CA GLY A 100 6.95 5.86 -17.87
C GLY A 100 5.68 6.71 -17.84
N THR A 101 4.49 6.12 -17.95
CA THR A 101 3.23 6.83 -17.69
C THR A 101 3.17 7.32 -16.25
N ASP A 102 2.82 8.58 -16.05
CA ASP A 102 2.60 9.13 -14.71
C ASP A 102 1.39 8.46 -14.04
N ILE A 103 1.61 7.92 -12.83
CA ILE A 103 0.59 7.15 -12.11
C ILE A 103 -0.62 8.01 -11.72
N TYR A 104 -0.43 9.30 -11.43
CA TYR A 104 -1.55 10.17 -11.05
C TYR A 104 -2.39 10.52 -12.28
N PHE A 105 -1.76 10.74 -13.43
CA PHE A 105 -2.47 10.86 -14.71
C PHE A 105 -3.27 9.59 -15.01
N ALA A 106 -2.64 8.41 -14.95
CA ALA A 106 -3.32 7.13 -15.17
C ALA A 106 -4.54 6.96 -14.24
N ARG A 107 -4.39 7.28 -12.94
CA ARG A 107 -5.50 7.25 -11.97
C ARG A 107 -6.59 8.25 -12.31
N GLN A 108 -6.25 9.47 -12.72
CA GLN A 108 -7.24 10.46 -13.13
C GLN A 108 -8.06 9.96 -14.32
N GLN A 109 -7.39 9.46 -15.37
CA GLN A 109 -8.05 8.92 -16.56
C GLN A 109 -9.00 7.75 -16.20
N VAL A 110 -8.55 6.83 -15.34
CA VAL A 110 -9.39 5.74 -14.83
C VAL A 110 -10.59 6.28 -14.06
N ASN A 111 -10.39 7.27 -13.16
CA ASN A 111 -11.47 7.86 -12.37
C ASN A 111 -12.55 8.51 -13.25
N GLU A 112 -12.14 9.21 -14.31
CA GLU A 112 -13.05 9.84 -15.27
C GLU A 112 -13.90 8.79 -16.02
N ARG A 113 -13.36 7.59 -16.28
CA ARG A 113 -14.11 6.48 -16.89
C ARG A 113 -14.96 5.71 -15.87
N LEU A 114 -14.50 5.56 -14.63
CA LEU A 114 -15.23 4.79 -13.61
C LEU A 114 -16.55 5.43 -13.21
N ALA A 115 -16.63 6.75 -13.14
CA ALA A 115 -17.86 7.45 -12.74
C ALA A 115 -19.09 7.09 -13.62
N PRO A 116 -19.04 7.17 -14.97
CA PRO A 116 -20.15 6.75 -15.81
C PRO A 116 -20.35 5.23 -15.86
N ILE A 117 -19.27 4.43 -15.73
CA ILE A 117 -19.38 2.95 -15.70
C ILE A 117 -20.14 2.50 -14.45
N GLY A 118 -19.85 3.08 -13.28
CA GLY A 118 -20.52 2.72 -12.03
C GLY A 118 -22.05 2.87 -12.10
N ALA A 119 -22.54 3.83 -12.89
CA ALA A 119 -23.98 4.04 -13.08
C ALA A 119 -24.67 2.95 -13.94
N SER A 120 -23.91 2.17 -14.72
CA SER A 120 -24.44 1.07 -15.54
C SER A 120 -24.30 -0.30 -14.87
N LEU A 121 -23.62 -0.37 -13.73
CA LEU A 121 -23.44 -1.62 -12.99
C LEU A 121 -24.70 -2.00 -12.19
N PRO A 122 -24.88 -3.29 -11.87
CA PRO A 122 -25.98 -3.75 -11.01
C PRO A 122 -26.00 -3.06 -9.65
N GLU A 123 -27.19 -2.99 -9.04
CA GLU A 123 -27.35 -2.39 -7.72
C GLU A 123 -26.42 -3.03 -6.67
N GLY A 124 -25.69 -2.20 -5.93
CA GLY A 124 -24.71 -2.63 -4.93
C GLY A 124 -23.33 -3.00 -5.49
N ALA A 125 -23.10 -2.94 -6.80
CA ALA A 125 -21.78 -3.13 -7.42
C ALA A 125 -21.06 -1.79 -7.62
N GLU A 126 -20.39 -1.31 -6.58
CA GLU A 126 -19.66 -0.03 -6.64
C GLU A 126 -18.17 -0.26 -6.94
N PRO A 127 -17.66 0.26 -8.08
CA PRO A 127 -16.26 0.13 -8.43
C PRO A 127 -15.44 1.18 -7.67
N THR A 128 -14.40 0.72 -6.99
CA THR A 128 -13.52 1.57 -6.18
C THR A 128 -12.08 1.42 -6.64
N MET A 129 -11.35 2.54 -6.72
CA MET A 129 -9.94 2.50 -7.08
C MET A 129 -9.11 2.02 -5.90
N GLY A 130 -8.23 1.05 -6.15
CA GLY A 130 -7.26 0.54 -5.19
C GLY A 130 -6.20 1.56 -4.79
N PRO A 131 -5.41 1.26 -3.75
CA PRO A 131 -4.34 2.11 -3.28
C PRO A 131 -3.25 2.28 -4.35
N ILE A 132 -2.42 3.33 -4.20
CA ILE A 132 -1.24 3.58 -5.03
C ILE A 132 -0.05 2.71 -4.60
N SER A 133 -0.26 1.40 -4.63
CA SER A 133 0.73 0.41 -4.22
C SER A 133 0.63 -0.84 -5.10
N THR A 134 1.75 -1.52 -5.26
CA THR A 134 1.84 -2.81 -5.96
C THR A 134 2.08 -3.94 -4.96
N GLY A 135 2.24 -5.17 -5.46
CA GLY A 135 2.57 -6.32 -4.61
C GLY A 135 3.93 -6.21 -3.92
N LEU A 136 4.85 -5.36 -4.41
CA LEU A 136 6.12 -5.06 -3.75
C LEU A 136 5.98 -4.03 -2.61
N GLY A 137 4.83 -3.36 -2.49
CA GLY A 137 4.57 -2.39 -1.42
C GLY A 137 4.27 -3.02 -0.06
N GLU A 138 4.28 -4.34 0.05
CA GLU A 138 4.15 -5.05 1.32
C GLU A 138 5.50 -5.06 2.07
N VAL A 139 5.72 -4.04 2.90
CA VAL A 139 7.00 -3.84 3.61
C VAL A 139 6.99 -4.39 5.04
N LEU A 140 5.83 -4.37 5.72
CA LEU A 140 5.70 -4.79 7.12
C LEU A 140 4.40 -5.57 7.33
N MET A 141 4.53 -6.84 7.73
CA MET A 141 3.44 -7.64 8.27
C MET A 141 3.56 -7.72 9.79
N TYR A 142 2.44 -7.64 10.50
CA TYR A 142 2.39 -7.77 11.96
C TYR A 142 1.12 -8.47 12.42
N THR A 143 1.15 -8.94 13.67
CA THR A 143 0.01 -9.53 14.38
C THR A 143 -0.21 -8.77 15.68
N ILE A 144 -1.48 -8.50 16.02
CA ILE A 144 -1.83 -7.95 17.33
C ILE A 144 -2.26 -9.11 18.23
N GLU A 145 -1.61 -9.23 19.39
CA GLU A 145 -1.92 -10.24 20.39
C GLU A 145 -2.11 -9.59 21.76
N TYR A 146 -2.80 -10.31 22.65
CA TYR A 146 -2.83 -9.94 24.06
C TYR A 146 -1.46 -10.21 24.70
N GLU A 147 -1.00 -9.33 25.57
CA GLU A 147 0.27 -9.49 26.32
C GLU A 147 0.35 -10.84 27.06
N TYR A 148 -0.79 -11.34 27.54
CA TYR A 148 -0.95 -12.65 28.14
C TYR A 148 -1.91 -13.51 27.31
N PRO A 149 -1.45 -14.23 26.27
CA PRO A 149 -2.33 -15.03 25.41
C PRO A 149 -3.10 -16.08 26.20
N GLY A 150 -4.44 -16.01 26.12
CA GLY A 150 -5.33 -16.89 26.89
C GLY A 150 -5.30 -16.66 28.41
N GLY A 151 -4.75 -15.54 28.88
CA GLY A 151 -4.68 -15.19 30.31
C GLY A 151 -3.68 -16.03 31.12
N ARG A 152 -2.72 -16.69 30.46
CA ARG A 152 -1.61 -17.38 31.12
C ARG A 152 -0.71 -16.36 31.80
N ASP A 153 -0.42 -16.57 33.08
CA ASP A 153 0.42 -15.70 33.93
C ASP A 153 -0.07 -14.24 34.06
N ALA A 154 -1.28 -13.95 33.60
CA ALA A 154 -1.87 -12.62 33.72
C ALA A 154 -2.23 -12.30 35.17
N PRO A 155 -1.99 -11.06 35.63
CA PRO A 155 -2.61 -10.54 36.85
C PRO A 155 -4.14 -10.63 36.72
N LYS A 156 -4.79 -11.32 37.67
CA LYS A 156 -6.24 -11.59 37.63
C LYS A 156 -6.98 -10.76 38.67
N GLY A 157 -8.20 -10.33 38.33
CA GLY A 157 -9.13 -9.71 39.26
C GLY A 157 -9.06 -8.18 39.36
N GLY A 158 -8.41 -7.52 38.39
CA GLY A 158 -8.48 -6.07 38.21
C GLY A 158 -9.82 -5.61 37.60
N ARG A 159 -10.06 -4.30 37.61
CA ARG A 159 -11.25 -3.68 36.95
C ARG A 159 -11.24 -3.84 35.43
N THR A 160 -10.06 -4.01 34.83
CA THR A 160 -9.82 -4.24 33.41
C THR A 160 -8.79 -5.38 33.26
N GLY A 161 -8.67 -5.93 32.05
CA GLY A 161 -7.76 -7.01 31.74
C GLY A 161 -8.32 -8.40 32.07
N TRP A 162 -7.42 -9.37 32.20
CA TRP A 162 -7.77 -10.76 32.40
C TRP A 162 -8.44 -11.03 33.74
N GLN A 163 -9.50 -11.82 33.71
CA GLN A 163 -10.26 -12.23 34.88
C GLN A 163 -9.96 -13.67 35.24
N SER A 164 -10.23 -14.05 36.49
CA SER A 164 -9.99 -15.40 37.01
C SER A 164 -10.77 -16.48 36.26
N ASN A 165 -11.94 -16.12 35.72
CA ASN A 165 -12.79 -16.99 34.90
C ASN A 165 -12.33 -17.11 33.43
N GLY A 166 -11.20 -16.50 33.05
CA GLY A 166 -10.70 -16.51 31.67
C GLY A 166 -11.38 -15.50 30.72
N SER A 167 -12.28 -14.65 31.22
CA SER A 167 -12.81 -13.51 30.47
C SER A 167 -11.81 -12.34 30.45
N PHE A 168 -11.94 -11.46 29.47
CA PHE A 168 -11.15 -10.23 29.39
C PHE A 168 -12.08 -9.03 29.49
N ILE A 169 -11.76 -8.05 30.34
CA ILE A 169 -12.52 -6.81 30.46
C ILE A 169 -11.76 -5.67 29.76
N THR A 170 -12.40 -5.02 28.77
CA THR A 170 -11.80 -3.90 28.03
C THR A 170 -11.68 -2.64 28.88
N GLU A 171 -10.93 -1.64 28.42
CA GLU A 171 -10.85 -0.32 29.08
C GLU A 171 -12.21 0.39 29.15
N ARG A 172 -13.13 0.06 28.24
CA ARG A 172 -14.50 0.57 28.22
C ARG A 172 -15.45 -0.19 29.15
N GLY A 173 -14.98 -1.27 29.77
CA GLY A 173 -15.76 -2.11 30.67
C GLY A 173 -16.52 -3.26 30.00
N ASP A 174 -16.31 -3.48 28.70
CA ASP A 174 -16.94 -4.59 27.99
C ASP A 174 -16.31 -5.92 28.42
N ARG A 175 -17.14 -6.93 28.71
CA ARG A 175 -16.68 -8.26 29.08
C ARG A 175 -16.65 -9.18 27.86
N LEU A 176 -15.49 -9.77 27.61
CA LEU A 176 -15.22 -10.68 26.50
C LEU A 176 -15.07 -12.11 27.05
N ASP A 177 -16.17 -12.86 27.04
CA ASP A 177 -16.22 -14.22 27.60
C ASP A 177 -15.87 -15.31 26.58
N THR A 178 -15.97 -15.02 25.28
CA THR A 178 -15.73 -15.98 24.19
C THR A 178 -14.47 -15.65 23.42
N GLU A 179 -13.86 -16.66 22.80
CA GLU A 179 -12.69 -16.46 21.92
C GLU A 179 -13.03 -15.56 20.71
N VAL A 180 -14.26 -15.67 20.19
CA VAL A 180 -14.76 -14.79 19.12
C VAL A 180 -14.83 -13.34 19.59
N ALA A 181 -15.34 -13.07 20.79
CA ALA A 181 -15.40 -11.73 21.34
C ALA A 181 -14.00 -11.14 21.58
N LYS A 182 -13.06 -11.95 22.07
CA LYS A 182 -11.65 -11.56 22.24
C LYS A 182 -10.98 -11.26 20.90
N ALA A 183 -11.20 -12.08 19.87
CA ALA A 183 -10.66 -11.83 18.54
C ALA A 183 -11.29 -10.59 17.88
N ALA A 184 -12.60 -10.39 18.02
CA ALA A 184 -13.30 -9.21 17.54
C ALA A 184 -12.79 -7.91 18.18
N TYR A 185 -12.41 -7.97 19.47
CA TYR A 185 -11.77 -6.84 20.13
C TYR A 185 -10.40 -6.52 19.53
N LEU A 186 -9.53 -7.51 19.30
CA LEU A 186 -8.24 -7.29 18.63
C LEU A 186 -8.43 -6.71 17.22
N ARG A 187 -9.45 -7.17 16.47
CA ARG A 187 -9.81 -6.60 15.18
C ARG A 187 -10.27 -5.15 15.29
N THR A 188 -11.04 -4.82 16.33
CA THR A 188 -11.47 -3.45 16.60
C THR A 188 -10.26 -2.56 16.90
N VAL A 189 -9.30 -3.03 17.70
CA VAL A 189 -8.04 -2.32 17.97
C VAL A 189 -7.26 -2.10 16.66
N GLN A 190 -7.17 -3.12 15.81
CA GLN A 190 -6.55 -3.00 14.49
C GLN A 190 -7.21 -1.92 13.64
N ASP A 191 -8.53 -1.98 13.48
CA ASP A 191 -9.26 -1.13 12.53
C ASP A 191 -9.35 0.33 12.99
N TRP A 192 -9.46 0.56 14.31
CA TRP A 192 -9.79 1.88 14.86
C TRP A 192 -8.64 2.57 15.60
N VAL A 193 -7.58 1.85 15.95
CA VAL A 193 -6.41 2.41 16.64
C VAL A 193 -5.17 2.28 15.78
N VAL A 194 -4.79 1.06 15.40
CA VAL A 194 -3.51 0.83 14.71
C VAL A 194 -3.54 1.29 13.26
N ALA A 195 -4.53 0.87 12.47
CA ALA A 195 -4.60 1.19 11.05
C ALA A 195 -4.64 2.71 10.77
N PRO A 196 -5.44 3.53 11.48
CA PRO A 196 -5.42 4.99 11.28
C PRO A 196 -4.07 5.63 11.62
N LEU A 197 -3.40 5.17 12.67
CA LEU A 197 -2.07 5.66 13.03
C LEU A 197 -1.03 5.29 11.96
N MET A 198 -1.09 4.06 11.44
CA MET A 198 -0.17 3.62 10.39
C MET A 198 -0.37 4.35 9.06
N ARG A 199 -1.61 4.64 8.67
CA ARG A 199 -1.92 5.42 7.46
C ARG A 199 -1.41 6.86 7.51
N SER A 200 -1.17 7.40 8.70
CA SER A 200 -0.64 8.76 8.85
C SER A 200 0.87 8.87 8.62
N ILE A 201 1.57 7.76 8.42
CA ILE A 201 3.02 7.73 8.25
C ILE A 201 3.39 8.06 6.81
N ASP A 202 4.36 8.96 6.63
CA ASP A 202 4.88 9.32 5.30
C ASP A 202 5.41 8.09 4.55
N GLY A 203 5.00 7.96 3.28
CA GLY A 203 5.39 6.84 2.42
C GLY A 203 4.51 5.60 2.51
N VAL A 204 3.50 5.58 3.40
CA VAL A 204 2.49 4.51 3.44
C VAL A 204 1.33 4.87 2.51
N ALA A 205 1.05 4.00 1.55
CA ALA A 205 -0.11 4.16 0.67
C ALA A 205 -1.39 3.69 1.38
N GLY A 206 -2.24 4.62 1.86
CA GLY A 206 -3.53 4.26 2.46
C GLY A 206 -4.30 5.39 3.10
#